data_AF-A0A735D743-F1
#
_entry.id   AF-A0A735D743-F1
#
_cell.length_a   1.000
_cell.length_b   1.000
_cell.length_c   1.000
_cell.angle_alpha   90.00
_cell.angle_beta   90.00
_cell.angle_gamma   90.00
#
_symmetry.space_group_name_H-M   'P 1'
#
loop_
_entity.id
_entity.type
_entity.pdbx_description
1 polymer ?
#
loop_
_entity_poly.entity_id
_entity_poly.type
_entity_poly.pdbx_seq_one_letter_code
_entity_poly.pdbx_strand_id
1 'polypeptide(L)' 'MSDLMTTKQVADYCGVSVSTVLRWNSVNRKTGQKYRPEFPDPDIKSCPNKWATHKIHRFAGVTS' A
#
# COMPACT_ATOMS: atom_id res chain seq x y z
N MET A 1 -10.41 16.28 5.59
CA MET A 1 -10.31 14.79 5.57
C MET A 1 -8.91 14.43 5.14
N SER A 2 -8.29 13.42 5.74
CA SER A 2 -6.97 12.96 5.30
C SER A 2 -7.13 12.06 4.08
N ASP A 3 -6.47 12.36 2.95
CA ASP A 3 -6.45 11.52 1.74
C ASP A 3 -5.52 10.30 1.88
N LEU A 4 -5.37 9.81 3.11
CA LEU A 4 -4.42 8.77 3.47
C LEU A 4 -5.12 7.62 4.21
N MET A 5 -4.89 6.39 3.76
CA MET A 5 -5.31 5.16 4.43
C MET A 5 -4.17 4.60 5.27
N THR A 6 -4.46 4.08 6.46
CA THR A 6 -3.51 3.26 7.22
C THR A 6 -3.35 1.87 6.58
N THR A 7 -2.27 1.16 6.88
CA THR A 7 -2.08 -0.24 6.44
C THR A 7 -3.28 -1.14 6.79
N LYS A 8 -3.92 -0.92 7.95
CA LYS A 8 -5.13 -1.65 8.34
C LYS A 8 -6.30 -1.33 7.40
N GLN A 9 -6.57 -0.06 7.13
CA GLN A 9 -7.64 0.34 6.22
C GLN A 9 -7.42 -0.18 4.80
N VAL A 10 -6.16 -0.23 4.33
CA VAL A 10 -5.83 -0.84 3.04
C VAL A 10 -6.08 -2.35 3.05
N ALA A 11 -5.70 -3.03 4.13
CA ALA A 11 -5.93 -4.47 4.28
C ALA A 11 -7.43 -4.79 4.25
N ASP A 12 -8.23 -4.03 5.03
CA ASP A 12 -9.70 -4.15 5.07
C ASP A 12 -10.31 -3.86 3.69
N TYR A 13 -9.84 -2.81 3.00
CA TYR A 13 -10.33 -2.43 1.68
C TYR A 13 -10.03 -3.45 0.59
N CYS A 14 -8.81 -4.00 0.58
CA CYS A 14 -8.39 -5.01 -0.38
C CYS A 14 -8.84 -6.44 0.00
N GLY A 15 -9.49 -6.64 1.15
CA GLY A 15 -9.94 -7.96 1.62
C GLY A 15 -8.79 -8.92 1.94
N VAL A 16 -7.64 -8.41 2.42
CA VAL A 16 -6.44 -9.20 2.73
C VAL A 16 -5.97 -8.94 4.16
N SER A 17 -5.03 -9.76 4.65
CA SER A 17 -4.41 -9.51 5.96
C SER A 17 -3.45 -8.31 5.93
N VAL A 18 -3.27 -7.65 7.08
CA VAL A 18 -2.25 -6.60 7.26
C VAL A 18 -0.85 -7.10 6.88
N SER A 19 -0.52 -8.34 7.24
CA SER A 19 0.76 -8.98 6.90
C SER A 19 0.96 -9.11 5.39
N THR A 20 -0.12 -9.36 4.64
CA THR A 20 -0.08 -9.41 3.17
C THR A 20 0.28 -8.04 2.60
N VAL A 21 -0.35 -6.97 3.11
CA VAL A 21 -0.06 -5.58 2.69
C VAL A 21 1.39 -5.20 2.99
N LEU A 22 1.89 -5.52 4.18
CA LEU A 22 3.29 -5.28 4.55
C LEU A 22 4.26 -6.05 3.65
N ARG A 23 3.91 -7.30 3.29
CA ARG A 23 4.71 -8.12 2.39
C ARG A 23 4.75 -7.52 0.98
N TRP A 24 3.63 -7.04 0.45
CA TRP A 24 3.59 -6.35 -0.85
C TRP A 24 4.55 -5.16 -0.91
N ASN A 25 4.60 -4.36 0.16
CA ASN A 25 5.52 -3.23 0.25
C ASN A 25 6.98 -3.63 0.57
N SER A 26 7.21 -4.85 1.04
CA SER A 26 8.56 -5.29 1.36
C SER A 26 9.39 -5.50 0.09
N VAL A 27 10.68 -5.18 0.19
CA VAL A 27 11.64 -5.38 -0.91
C VAL A 27 12.27 -6.76 -0.80
N ASN A 28 12.27 -7.49 -1.91
CA ASN A 28 13.04 -8.71 -2.06
C ASN A 28 14.52 -8.37 -2.15
N ARG A 29 15.31 -8.81 -1.16
CA ARG A 29 16.75 -8.53 -1.08
C ARG A 29 17.56 -9.11 -2.24
N LYS A 30 17.07 -10.14 -2.94
CA LYS A 30 17.76 -10.75 -4.09
C LYS A 30 17.57 -9.95 -5.37
N THR A 31 16.40 -9.36 -5.57
CA THR A 31 16.06 -8.64 -6.81
C THR A 31 16.07 -7.12 -6.65
N GLY A 32 16.10 -6.61 -5.41
CA GLY A 32 15.99 -5.19 -5.11
C GLY A 32 14.60 -4.59 -5.37
N GLN A 33 13.61 -5.41 -5.71
CA GLN A 33 12.26 -4.97 -6.06
C GLN A 33 11.24 -5.34 -4.99
N LYS A 34 10.14 -4.57 -4.90
CA LYS A 34 8.99 -4.93 -4.06
C LYS A 34 8.41 -6.28 -4.47
N TYR A 35 7.84 -7.01 -3.51
CA TYR A 35 7.05 -8.21 -3.84
C TYR A 35 5.80 -7.89 -4.67
N ARG A 36 5.31 -6.66 -4.61
CA ARG A 36 4.24 -6.13 -5.46
C ARG A 36 4.68 -4.75 -6.00
N PRO A 37 5.40 -4.69 -7.14
CA PRO A 37 5.98 -3.45 -7.68
C PRO A 37 4.98 -2.32 -7.92
N GLU A 38 3.75 -2.68 -8.29
CA GLU A 38 2.64 -1.77 -8.56
C GLU A 38 1.90 -1.33 -7.29
N PHE A 39 2.20 -1.94 -6.13
CA PHE A 39 1.62 -1.50 -4.87
C PHE A 39 2.17 -0.12 -4.50
N PRO A 40 1.31 0.86 -4.13
CA PRO A 40 1.74 2.22 -3.83
C PRO A 40 2.84 2.26 -2.78
N ASP A 41 3.61 3.36 -2.71
CA ASP A 41 4.51 3.63 -1.60
C ASP A 41 3.78 4.39 -0.48
N PRO A 42 4.15 4.16 0.79
CA PRO A 42 3.58 4.93 1.87
C PRO A 42 4.12 6.37 1.78
N ASP A 43 3.34 7.33 2.25
CA ASP A 43 3.79 8.72 2.35
C ASP A 43 4.69 8.89 3.58
N ILE A 44 5.94 8.45 3.41
CA ILE A 44 6.98 8.41 4.46
C ILE A 44 7.24 9.82 5.04
N LYS A 45 7.00 10.88 4.25
CA LYS A 45 7.24 12.27 4.67
C LYS A 45 6.36 12.70 5.85
N SER A 46 5.19 12.10 6.02
CA SER A 46 4.24 12.51 7.06
C SER A 46 3.90 11.40 8.05
N CYS A 47 3.88 10.12 7.65
CA CYS A 47 3.60 8.99 8.56
C CYS A 47 4.15 7.68 7.97
N PRO A 48 4.95 6.88 8.70
CA PRO A 48 5.62 5.69 8.16
C PRO A 48 4.68 4.52 7.78
N ASN A 49 3.36 4.65 7.92
CA ASN A 49 2.38 3.58 7.66
C ASN A 49 1.06 4.08 7.03
N LYS A 50 1.12 5.20 6.28
CA LYS A 50 -0.02 5.76 5.56
C LYS A 50 0.19 5.67 4.06
N TRP A 51 -0.87 5.34 3.33
CA TRP A 51 -0.91 5.14 1.88
C TRP A 51 -1.84 6.17 1.26
N ALA A 52 -1.45 6.75 0.14
CA ALA A 52 -2.34 7.69 -0.57
C ALA A 52 -3.60 6.96 -1.05
N THR A 53 -4.77 7.39 -0.56
CA THR A 53 -6.07 6.78 -0.85
C THR A 53 -6.27 6.64 -2.36
N HIS A 54 -6.07 7.71 -3.12
CA HIS A 54 -6.21 7.69 -4.58
C HIS A 54 -5.32 6.63 -5.26
N LYS A 55 -4.07 6.44 -4.80
CA LYS A 55 -3.17 5.42 -5.36
C LYS A 55 -3.66 4.01 -5.04
N ILE A 56 -4.24 3.80 -3.85
CA ILE A 56 -4.82 2.51 -3.46
C ILE A 56 -6.07 2.19 -4.28
N HIS A 57 -6.95 3.17 -4.51
CA HIS A 57 -8.11 3.01 -5.41
C HIS A 57 -7.68 2.67 -6.84
N ARG A 58 -6.64 3.32 -7.36
CA ARG A 58 -6.07 3.01 -8.68
C ARG A 58 -5.46 1.61 -8.73
N PHE A 59 -4.70 1.22 -7.70
CA PHE A 59 -4.15 -0.13 -7.57
C PHE A 59 -5.26 -1.20 -7.52
N ALA A 60 -6.37 -0.92 -6.84
CA ALA A 60 -7.52 -1.81 -6.76
C ALA A 60 -8.41 -1.80 -8.02
N GLY A 61 -8.05 -1.01 -9.05
CA GLY A 61 -8.82 -0.91 -10.29
C GLY A 61 -10.15 -0.16 -10.16
N VAL A 62 -10.37 0.58 -9.07
CA VAL A 62 -11.61 1.29 -8.80
C VAL A 62 -11.65 2.66 -9.49
N THR A 63 -10.49 3.27 -9.71
CA THR A 63 -10.36 4.53 -10.45
C THR A 63 -9.31 4.37 -11.54
N SER A 64 -9.64 4.78 -12.76
CA SER A 64 -8.74 4.73 -13.94
C SER A 64 -7.80 5.93 -13.99
#